data_AF-A0A1T5FEA4-F1
#
_entry.id   AF-A0A1T5FEA4-F1
#
_cell.length_a   1.000
_cell.length_b   1.000
_cell.length_c   1.000
_cell.angle_alpha   90.00
_cell.angle_beta   90.00
_cell.angle_gamma   90.00
#
_symmetry.space_group_name_H-M   'P 1'
#
loop_
_entity.id
_entity.type
_entity.pdbx_description
1 polymer ?
#
loop_
_entity_poly.entity_id
_entity_poly.type
_entity_poly.pdbx_seq_one_letter_code
_entity_poly.pdbx_strand_id
1 'polypeptide(L)'
;MNINIGSRREVLMHIEKYMLEKMHEYLKPIDTNWQPSDFLPDSTRDTFYSEIKDLKENAKDLSYDLVAVLIGDTITEEALPTYESWLSMVDGISKDEQGGWMKWVRHWTAEENRHGDLLNKYLYLSGRVDMRQMEISTQYLIADGFDIGTGHDPYRNFIYTSFQELATNISHRRVASLAKQEGDTLLSKMCGVIASDEARHAKAYKDFMMRIFEVDPNEAMIAFEDMMRNKIVMPAHFLREVGLKMGQTFGHFTDAAQRLGVYTAVDYVDIMKQLIDEWQIEKMRDLNEAGEKARDYVMNLPDRLLRVAERMKNPTLEYKFTWIAG
;
A
#
# COMPACT_ATOMS: atom_id res chain seq x y z
N MET A 1 -16.72 -22.43 -9.17
CA MET A 1 -17.93 -21.57 -9.27
C MET A 1 -17.76 -20.79 -10.55
N ASN A 2 -18.60 -21.04 -11.57
CA ASN A 2 -18.47 -20.35 -12.87
C ASN A 2 -18.95 -18.91 -12.68
N ILE A 3 -18.00 -17.98 -12.52
CA ILE A 3 -18.29 -16.55 -12.45
C ILE A 3 -18.78 -16.12 -13.84
N ASN A 4 -19.97 -15.54 -13.90
CA ASN A 4 -20.56 -15.05 -15.14
C ASN A 4 -19.81 -13.79 -15.60
N ILE A 5 -18.85 -13.97 -16.52
CA ILE A 5 -17.95 -12.93 -17.05
C ILE A 5 -18.72 -11.78 -17.76
N GLY A 6 -20.02 -11.93 -17.99
CA GLY A 6 -20.88 -10.90 -18.59
C GLY A 6 -21.24 -9.72 -17.67
N SER A 7 -21.56 -9.95 -16.40
CA SER A 7 -22.09 -8.87 -15.53
C SER A 7 -21.01 -7.91 -15.03
N ARG A 8 -19.87 -8.44 -14.56
CA ARG A 8 -18.81 -7.60 -13.97
C ARG A 8 -18.13 -6.69 -14.99
N ARG A 9 -18.04 -7.14 -16.25
CA ARG A 9 -17.56 -6.30 -17.35
C ARG A 9 -18.47 -5.08 -17.57
N GLU A 10 -19.78 -5.29 -17.58
CA GLU A 10 -20.76 -4.19 -17.74
C GLU A 10 -20.69 -3.22 -16.56
N VAL A 11 -20.54 -3.73 -15.33
CA VAL A 11 -20.29 -2.91 -14.13
C VAL A 11 -19.02 -2.09 -14.31
N LEU A 12 -17.90 -2.71 -14.70
CA LEU A 12 -16.64 -1.99 -14.92
C LEU A 12 -16.71 -0.93 -16.02
N MET A 13 -17.47 -1.16 -17.09
CA MET A 13 -17.73 -0.14 -18.12
C MET A 13 -18.58 1.01 -17.58
N HIS A 14 -19.50 0.73 -16.64
CA HIS A 14 -20.25 1.76 -15.95
C HIS A 14 -19.34 2.58 -15.02
N ILE A 15 -18.52 1.91 -14.20
CA ILE A 15 -17.58 2.57 -13.28
C ILE A 15 -16.51 3.36 -14.03
N GLU A 16 -16.05 2.90 -15.20
CA GLU A 16 -15.06 3.62 -16.02
C GLU A 16 -15.48 5.05 -16.34
N LYS A 17 -16.78 5.27 -16.61
CA LYS A 17 -17.33 6.61 -16.89
C LYS A 17 -17.21 7.51 -15.67
N TYR A 18 -17.60 7.00 -14.50
CA TYR A 18 -17.46 7.71 -13.23
C TYR A 18 -16.00 8.02 -12.92
N MET A 19 -15.12 7.03 -13.07
CA MET A 19 -13.68 7.19 -12.86
C MET A 19 -13.12 8.28 -13.77
N LEU A 20 -13.43 8.27 -15.06
CA LEU A 20 -12.95 9.30 -16.01
C LEU A 20 -13.47 10.69 -15.67
N GLU A 21 -14.74 10.81 -15.28
CA GLU A 21 -15.32 12.09 -14.85
C GLU A 21 -14.64 12.64 -13.60
N LYS A 22 -14.35 11.76 -12.63
CA LYS A 22 -13.84 12.12 -11.29
C LYS A 22 -12.34 12.02 -11.14
N MET A 23 -11.62 11.57 -12.17
CA MET A 23 -10.18 11.31 -12.14
C MET A 23 -9.38 12.50 -11.61
N HIS A 24 -9.75 13.72 -12.02
CA HIS A 24 -9.11 14.97 -11.62
C HIS A 24 -9.33 15.37 -10.15
N GLU A 25 -10.30 14.76 -9.46
CA GLU A 25 -10.52 14.95 -8.02
C GLU A 25 -9.56 14.07 -7.20
N TYR A 26 -9.02 13.01 -7.80
CA TYR A 26 -8.14 12.05 -7.13
C TYR A 26 -6.68 12.22 -7.54
N LEU A 27 -6.40 12.41 -8.83
CA LEU A 27 -5.07 12.53 -9.40
C LEU A 27 -4.76 14.00 -9.69
N LYS A 28 -3.58 14.44 -9.27
CA LYS A 28 -3.17 15.83 -9.43
C LYS A 28 -2.55 16.04 -10.81
N PRO A 29 -2.67 17.25 -11.39
CA PRO A 29 -1.90 17.62 -12.57
C PRO A 29 -0.40 17.45 -12.34
N ILE A 30 0.32 16.88 -13.31
CA ILE A 30 1.75 16.56 -13.20
C ILE A 30 2.57 17.79 -12.80
N ASP A 31 2.29 18.95 -13.40
CA ASP A 31 3.00 20.21 -13.13
C ASP A 31 2.78 20.77 -11.71
N THR A 32 1.84 20.19 -10.95
CA THR A 32 1.54 20.55 -9.56
C THR A 32 1.95 19.47 -8.56
N ASN A 33 2.38 18.31 -9.05
CA ASN A 33 2.86 17.23 -8.20
C ASN A 33 4.23 17.58 -7.63
N TRP A 34 4.40 17.27 -6.35
CA TRP A 34 5.71 17.27 -5.73
C TRP A 34 6.61 16.28 -6.46
N GLN A 35 7.90 16.60 -6.56
CA GLN A 35 8.91 15.74 -7.16
C GLN A 35 9.95 15.34 -6.11
N PRO A 36 10.59 14.16 -6.23
CA PRO A 36 11.61 13.73 -5.28
C PRO A 36 12.71 14.78 -5.04
N SER A 37 13.09 15.52 -6.08
CA SER A 37 14.08 16.61 -6.01
C SER A 37 13.67 17.76 -5.10
N ASP A 38 12.39 17.95 -4.80
CA ASP A 38 11.92 19.01 -3.90
C ASP A 38 12.34 18.77 -2.44
N PHE A 39 12.72 17.53 -2.11
CA PHE A 39 13.09 17.10 -0.76
C PHE A 39 14.53 16.58 -0.65
N LEU A 40 15.24 16.44 -1.77
CA LEU A 40 16.60 15.90 -1.79
C LEU A 40 17.63 17.02 -2.01
N PRO A 41 18.89 16.82 -1.55
CA PRO A 41 19.97 17.76 -1.84
C PRO A 41 20.09 18.07 -3.34
N ASP A 42 20.14 19.34 -3.70
CA ASP A 42 20.16 19.76 -5.11
C ASP A 42 21.59 19.70 -5.69
N SER A 43 21.83 18.69 -6.53
CA SER A 43 23.12 18.43 -7.16
C SER A 43 23.65 19.54 -8.08
N THR A 44 22.82 20.51 -8.45
CA THR A 44 23.22 21.64 -9.30
C THR A 44 23.73 22.84 -8.51
N ARG A 45 23.60 22.83 -7.19
CA ARG A 45 23.94 23.95 -6.30
C ARG A 45 25.26 23.69 -5.57
N ASP A 46 25.98 24.77 -5.28
CA ASP A 46 27.22 24.72 -4.47
C ASP A 46 26.97 24.22 -3.04
N THR A 47 25.71 24.22 -2.58
CA THR A 47 25.28 23.72 -1.27
C THR A 47 25.10 22.20 -1.21
N PHE A 48 25.19 21.49 -2.33
CA PHE A 48 24.93 20.04 -2.41
C PHE A 48 25.67 19.22 -1.36
N TYR A 49 27.00 19.40 -1.24
CA TYR A 49 27.80 18.63 -0.30
C TYR A 49 27.48 18.94 1.17
N SER A 50 27.14 20.19 1.50
CA SER A 50 26.69 20.53 2.85
C SER A 50 25.32 19.93 3.16
N GLU A 51 24.38 19.96 2.20
CA GLU A 51 23.04 19.38 2.37
C GLU A 51 23.09 17.86 2.55
N ILE A 52 23.99 17.16 1.84
CA ILE A 52 24.25 15.72 2.08
C ILE A 52 24.77 15.50 3.51
N LYS A 53 25.69 16.34 3.97
CA LYS A 53 26.26 16.21 5.33
C LYS A 53 25.17 16.38 6.38
N ASP A 54 24.29 17.36 6.21
CA ASP A 54 23.15 17.60 7.11
C ASP A 54 22.15 16.44 7.08
N LEU A 55 21.86 15.88 5.90
CA LEU A 55 21.01 14.69 5.77
C LEU A 55 21.58 13.50 6.54
N LYS A 56 22.88 13.21 6.38
CA LYS A 56 23.56 12.12 7.10
C LYS A 56 23.55 12.35 8.61
N GLU A 57 23.75 13.58 9.03
CA GLU A 57 23.74 13.95 10.45
C GLU A 57 22.34 13.73 11.07
N ASN A 58 21.27 14.07 10.35
CA ASN A 58 19.90 13.82 10.81
C ASN A 58 19.59 12.31 10.83
N ALA A 59 20.02 11.57 9.81
CA ALA A 59 19.74 10.14 9.69
C ALA A 59 20.54 9.28 10.68
N LYS A 60 21.64 9.79 11.27
CA LYS A 60 22.56 9.00 12.12
C LYS A 60 21.91 8.51 13.42
N ASP A 61 20.92 9.23 13.92
CA ASP A 61 20.29 8.97 15.22
C ASP A 61 18.99 8.17 15.07
N LEU A 62 18.56 7.88 13.84
CA LEU A 62 17.40 7.04 13.58
C LEU A 62 17.58 5.65 14.20
N SER A 63 16.54 5.18 14.89
CA SER A 63 16.52 3.89 15.57
C SER A 63 16.60 2.74 14.58
N TYR A 64 17.14 1.60 15.04
CA TYR A 64 17.33 0.42 14.20
C TYR A 64 16.02 -0.06 13.57
N ASP A 65 14.95 -0.14 14.37
CA ASP A 65 13.64 -0.55 13.89
C ASP A 65 13.07 0.46 12.88
N LEU A 66 13.30 1.76 13.05
CA LEU A 66 12.77 2.76 12.12
C LEU A 66 13.47 2.67 10.76
N VAL A 67 14.79 2.46 10.77
CA VAL A 67 15.55 2.20 9.53
C VAL A 67 15.08 0.89 8.88
N ALA A 68 14.85 -0.17 9.66
CA ALA A 68 14.36 -1.46 9.12
C ALA A 68 12.98 -1.31 8.45
N VAL A 69 12.06 -0.59 9.11
CA VAL A 69 10.73 -0.30 8.57
C VAL A 69 10.85 0.54 7.31
N LEU A 70 11.62 1.63 7.34
CA LEU A 70 11.80 2.50 6.18
C LEU A 70 12.37 1.75 4.97
N ILE A 71 13.31 0.83 5.18
CA ILE A 71 13.84 -0.04 4.11
C ILE A 71 12.74 -0.95 3.57
N GLY A 72 11.98 -1.61 4.43
CA GLY A 72 10.89 -2.49 4.00
C GLY A 72 9.79 -1.76 3.23
N ASP A 73 9.40 -0.56 3.69
CA ASP A 73 8.48 0.32 2.99
C ASP A 73 9.05 0.69 1.62
N THR A 74 10.32 1.11 1.55
CA THR A 74 10.96 1.47 0.26
C THR A 74 11.04 0.31 -0.72
N ILE A 75 11.41 -0.90 -0.27
CA ILE A 75 11.43 -2.10 -1.13
C ILE A 75 10.02 -2.41 -1.64
N THR A 76 8.99 -2.16 -0.82
CA THR A 76 7.60 -2.31 -1.22
C THR A 76 7.24 -1.29 -2.31
N GLU A 77 7.62 -0.02 -2.17
CA GLU A 77 7.38 0.99 -3.22
C GLU A 77 8.10 0.66 -4.53
N GLU A 78 9.36 0.21 -4.46
CA GLU A 78 10.18 -0.11 -5.64
C GLU A 78 9.66 -1.33 -6.42
N ALA A 79 8.81 -2.16 -5.80
CA ALA A 79 8.16 -3.28 -6.48
C ALA A 79 6.94 -2.85 -7.35
N LEU A 80 6.79 -1.55 -7.62
CA LEU A 80 5.77 -0.96 -8.48
C LEU A 80 5.51 -1.69 -9.82
N PRO A 81 6.50 -2.24 -10.55
CA PRO A 81 6.22 -2.99 -11.78
C PRO A 81 5.28 -4.19 -11.56
N THR A 82 5.35 -4.82 -10.39
CA THR A 82 4.45 -5.91 -9.98
C THR A 82 3.02 -5.40 -9.82
N TYR A 83 2.84 -4.19 -9.27
CA TYR A 83 1.51 -3.62 -9.01
C TYR A 83 0.85 -3.12 -10.30
N GLU A 84 1.60 -2.41 -11.13
CA GLU A 84 1.13 -1.94 -12.44
C GLU A 84 0.69 -3.12 -13.32
N SER A 85 1.53 -4.16 -13.41
CA SER A 85 1.22 -5.35 -14.21
C SER A 85 -0.02 -6.09 -13.68
N TRP A 86 -0.15 -6.22 -12.35
CA TRP A 86 -1.32 -6.81 -11.72
C TRP A 86 -2.62 -6.05 -12.00
N LEU A 87 -2.62 -4.73 -11.82
CA LEU A 87 -3.76 -3.87 -12.16
C LEU A 87 -4.11 -3.98 -13.66
N SER A 88 -3.09 -4.09 -14.49
CA SER A 88 -3.24 -4.26 -15.94
C SER A 88 -3.76 -5.64 -16.34
N MET A 89 -3.80 -6.63 -15.45
CA MET A 89 -4.32 -7.98 -15.71
C MET A 89 -5.78 -8.19 -15.29
N VAL A 90 -6.41 -7.22 -14.61
CA VAL A 90 -7.81 -7.31 -14.16
C VAL A 90 -8.77 -7.68 -15.30
N ASP A 91 -9.68 -8.62 -15.05
CA ASP A 91 -10.69 -9.05 -16.02
C ASP A 91 -11.79 -8.00 -16.21
N GLY A 92 -12.33 -7.89 -17.42
CA GLY A 92 -13.47 -7.02 -17.70
C GLY A 92 -13.15 -5.55 -17.96
N ILE A 93 -11.90 -5.12 -17.85
CA ILE A 93 -11.45 -3.79 -18.31
C ILE A 93 -10.89 -3.84 -19.73
N SER A 94 -11.02 -2.74 -20.48
CA SER A 94 -10.37 -2.60 -21.78
C SER A 94 -8.85 -2.66 -21.62
N LYS A 95 -8.18 -3.42 -22.48
CA LYS A 95 -6.71 -3.46 -22.60
C LYS A 95 -6.18 -2.52 -23.69
N ASP A 96 -7.05 -1.71 -24.27
CA ASP A 96 -6.63 -0.62 -25.15
C ASP A 96 -5.78 0.36 -24.34
N GLU A 97 -4.61 0.70 -24.85
CA GLU A 97 -3.70 1.68 -24.27
C GLU A 97 -4.42 3.01 -24.00
N GLN A 98 -5.37 3.40 -24.86
CA GLN A 98 -6.15 4.63 -24.70
C GLN A 98 -7.43 4.47 -23.88
N GLY A 99 -7.70 3.26 -23.39
CA GLY A 99 -8.81 2.94 -22.49
C GLY A 99 -8.75 3.71 -21.17
N GLY A 100 -9.91 3.97 -20.57
CA GLY A 100 -10.00 4.76 -19.34
C GLY A 100 -9.28 4.10 -18.17
N TRP A 101 -9.51 2.82 -17.94
CA TRP A 101 -8.80 2.09 -16.88
C TRP A 101 -7.28 2.05 -17.08
N MET A 102 -6.80 1.91 -18.32
CA MET A 102 -5.36 1.97 -18.60
C MET A 102 -4.79 3.39 -18.39
N LYS A 103 -5.57 4.44 -18.63
CA LYS A 103 -5.19 5.81 -18.26
C LYS A 103 -5.07 5.94 -16.74
N TRP A 104 -6.06 5.47 -15.97
CA TRP A 104 -6.00 5.46 -14.51
C TRP A 104 -4.73 4.79 -14.01
N VAL A 105 -4.47 3.54 -14.46
CA VAL A 105 -3.29 2.78 -14.04
C VAL A 105 -2.02 3.56 -14.31
N ARG A 106 -1.81 4.10 -15.52
CA ARG A 106 -0.61 4.89 -15.83
C ARG A 106 -0.47 6.15 -14.98
N HIS A 107 -1.56 6.86 -14.73
CA HIS A 107 -1.49 8.09 -13.92
C HIS A 107 -1.24 7.79 -12.43
N TRP A 108 -1.86 6.74 -11.89
CA TRP A 108 -1.58 6.25 -10.54
C TRP A 108 -0.12 5.79 -10.45
N THR A 109 0.34 4.92 -11.35
CA THR A 109 1.72 4.44 -11.40
C THR A 109 2.74 5.58 -11.53
N ALA A 110 2.43 6.63 -12.30
CA ALA A 110 3.30 7.82 -12.37
C ALA A 110 3.36 8.59 -11.05
N GLU A 111 2.28 8.63 -10.27
CA GLU A 111 2.31 9.19 -8.93
C GLU A 111 3.11 8.31 -7.95
N GLU A 112 2.89 6.99 -7.95
CA GLU A 112 3.55 5.98 -7.11
C GLU A 112 5.06 5.91 -7.33
N ASN A 113 5.52 6.00 -8.58
CA ASN A 113 6.95 5.90 -8.90
C ASN A 113 7.80 6.88 -8.08
N ARG A 114 7.24 8.06 -7.78
CA ARG A 114 7.94 9.11 -7.02
C ARG A 114 8.21 8.68 -5.57
N HIS A 115 7.43 7.77 -4.99
CA HIS A 115 7.58 7.32 -3.61
C HIS A 115 8.86 6.51 -3.44
N GLY A 116 9.01 5.43 -4.24
CA GLY A 116 10.24 4.64 -4.30
C GLY A 116 11.45 5.49 -4.64
N ASP A 117 11.33 6.35 -5.66
CA ASP A 117 12.40 7.25 -6.09
C ASP A 117 12.91 8.18 -4.96
N LEU A 118 12.01 8.72 -4.14
CA LEU A 118 12.34 9.63 -3.05
C LEU A 118 12.98 8.87 -1.88
N LEU A 119 12.36 7.78 -1.45
CA LEU A 119 12.84 7.01 -0.31
C LEU A 119 14.17 6.30 -0.62
N ASN A 120 14.34 5.76 -1.82
CA ASN A 120 15.59 5.14 -2.27
C ASN A 120 16.75 6.13 -2.19
N LYS A 121 16.60 7.33 -2.78
CA LYS A 121 17.65 8.35 -2.77
C LYS A 121 17.94 8.86 -1.36
N TYR A 122 16.93 8.99 -0.50
CA TYR A 122 17.14 9.29 0.91
C TYR A 122 17.98 8.20 1.61
N LEU A 123 17.60 6.92 1.47
CA LEU A 123 18.32 5.80 2.07
C LEU A 123 19.76 5.69 1.54
N TYR A 124 19.96 5.88 0.24
CA TYR A 124 21.27 5.94 -0.41
C TYR A 124 22.17 7.03 0.19
N LEU A 125 21.64 8.24 0.36
CA LEU A 125 22.39 9.37 0.92
C LEU A 125 22.59 9.28 2.44
N SER A 126 21.70 8.59 3.15
CA SER A 126 21.73 8.49 4.63
C SER A 126 23.02 7.87 5.16
N GLY A 127 23.63 6.95 4.40
CA GLY A 127 24.77 6.15 4.85
C GLY A 127 24.43 5.13 5.94
N ARG A 128 23.15 4.86 6.20
CA ARG A 128 22.66 3.88 7.19
C ARG A 128 22.41 2.48 6.61
N VAL A 129 22.46 2.33 5.29
CA VAL A 129 21.98 1.14 4.57
C VAL A 129 23.09 0.55 3.70
N ASP A 130 23.25 -0.77 3.74
CA ASP A 130 23.92 -1.53 2.68
C ASP A 130 22.99 -1.60 1.47
N MET A 131 23.13 -0.60 0.59
CA MET A 131 22.29 -0.44 -0.60
C MET A 131 22.35 -1.68 -1.49
N ARG A 132 23.49 -2.37 -1.55
CA ARG A 132 23.62 -3.55 -2.40
C ARG A 132 22.72 -4.70 -1.92
N GLN A 133 22.61 -4.89 -0.60
CA GLN A 133 21.71 -5.91 -0.05
C GLN A 133 20.24 -5.54 -0.25
N MET A 134 19.89 -4.27 -0.02
CA MET A 134 18.54 -3.74 -0.25
C MET A 134 18.12 -3.87 -1.72
N GLU A 135 18.99 -3.51 -2.66
CA GLU A 135 18.75 -3.60 -4.11
C GLU A 135 18.54 -5.05 -4.56
N ILE A 136 19.31 -6.01 -4.01
CA ILE A 136 19.07 -7.43 -4.32
C ILE A 136 17.73 -7.91 -3.76
N SER A 137 17.36 -7.51 -2.53
CA SER A 137 16.05 -7.83 -1.98
C SER A 137 14.91 -7.26 -2.82
N THR A 138 15.08 -6.05 -3.35
CA THR A 138 14.15 -5.43 -4.31
C THR A 138 14.05 -6.25 -5.59
N GLN A 139 15.18 -6.64 -6.17
CA GLN A 139 15.22 -7.48 -7.36
C GLN A 139 14.56 -8.84 -7.13
N TYR A 140 14.78 -9.46 -5.96
CA TYR A 140 14.09 -10.69 -5.60
C TYR A 140 12.59 -10.49 -5.48
N LEU A 141 12.13 -9.43 -4.82
CA LEU A 141 10.69 -9.19 -4.67
C LEU A 141 10.00 -8.99 -6.03
N ILE A 142 10.61 -8.22 -6.93
CA ILE A 142 10.06 -8.04 -8.29
C ILE A 142 10.06 -9.37 -9.06
N ALA A 143 11.14 -10.14 -9.00
CA ALA A 143 11.25 -11.40 -9.72
C ALA A 143 10.35 -12.51 -9.17
N ASP A 144 10.17 -12.55 -7.84
CA ASP A 144 9.28 -13.49 -7.16
C ASP A 144 7.80 -13.09 -7.31
N GLY A 145 7.54 -11.81 -7.62
CA GLY A 145 6.21 -11.25 -7.76
C GLY A 145 5.45 -11.26 -6.43
N PHE A 146 4.14 -11.49 -6.49
CA PHE A 146 3.28 -11.65 -5.32
C PHE A 146 2.04 -12.51 -5.63
N ASP A 147 1.52 -13.20 -4.63
CA ASP A 147 0.18 -13.79 -4.64
C ASP A 147 -0.66 -13.24 -3.47
N ILE A 148 -1.57 -12.34 -3.80
CA ILE A 148 -2.43 -11.65 -2.84
C ILE A 148 -3.86 -12.20 -2.84
N GLY A 149 -4.10 -13.33 -3.51
CA GLY A 149 -5.38 -14.04 -3.51
C GLY A 149 -6.52 -13.37 -4.30
N THR A 150 -6.23 -12.27 -5.01
CA THR A 150 -7.24 -11.55 -5.81
C THR A 150 -7.48 -12.21 -7.18
N GLY A 151 -6.49 -12.94 -7.70
CA GLY A 151 -6.50 -13.37 -9.11
C GLY A 151 -6.63 -12.16 -10.03
N HIS A 152 -7.47 -12.26 -11.05
CA HIS A 152 -7.80 -11.14 -11.96
C HIS A 152 -9.19 -10.55 -11.68
N ASP A 153 -9.77 -10.85 -10.52
CA ASP A 153 -11.12 -10.43 -10.17
C ASP A 153 -11.16 -8.93 -9.83
N PRO A 154 -11.95 -8.10 -10.55
CA PRO A 154 -11.97 -6.66 -10.32
C PRO A 154 -12.50 -6.23 -8.95
N TYR A 155 -13.46 -6.97 -8.39
CA TYR A 155 -14.06 -6.57 -7.11
C TYR A 155 -13.08 -6.86 -5.99
N ARG A 156 -12.43 -8.03 -6.02
CA ARG A 156 -11.33 -8.35 -5.11
C ARG A 156 -10.18 -7.37 -5.24
N ASN A 157 -9.85 -6.95 -6.46
CA ASN A 157 -8.82 -5.96 -6.73
C ASN A 157 -9.14 -4.63 -6.05
N PHE A 158 -10.32 -4.04 -6.29
CA PHE A 158 -10.68 -2.75 -5.68
C PHE A 158 -10.83 -2.80 -4.16
N ILE A 159 -11.27 -3.93 -3.60
CA ILE A 159 -11.32 -4.14 -2.15
C ILE A 159 -9.90 -4.20 -1.59
N TYR A 160 -9.00 -4.92 -2.27
CA TYR A 160 -7.60 -5.02 -1.89
C TYR A 160 -6.89 -3.68 -1.93
N THR A 161 -7.00 -2.92 -3.04
CA THR A 161 -6.35 -1.61 -3.17
C THR A 161 -6.92 -0.61 -2.16
N SER A 162 -8.25 -0.57 -1.97
CA SER A 162 -8.87 0.29 -0.94
C SER A 162 -8.30 0.04 0.45
N PHE A 163 -8.00 -1.22 0.78
CA PHE A 163 -7.41 -1.60 2.05
C PHE A 163 -5.93 -1.24 2.12
N GLN A 164 -5.15 -1.58 1.09
CA GLN A 164 -3.71 -1.36 1.07
C GLN A 164 -3.35 0.12 1.11
N GLU A 165 -4.04 0.96 0.33
CA GLU A 165 -3.82 2.41 0.28
C GLU A 165 -4.11 3.09 1.63
N LEU A 166 -5.04 2.54 2.42
CA LEU A 166 -5.23 2.98 3.80
C LEU A 166 -4.10 2.49 4.73
N ALA A 167 -3.60 1.27 4.52
CA ALA A 167 -2.51 0.71 5.30
C ALA A 167 -1.19 1.47 5.07
N THR A 168 -0.84 1.76 3.81
CA THR A 168 0.33 2.56 3.42
C THR A 168 0.19 4.00 3.92
N ASN A 169 -1.00 4.62 3.83
CA ASN A 169 -1.26 5.93 4.42
C ASN A 169 -0.93 5.96 5.93
N ILE A 170 -1.41 4.97 6.68
CA ILE A 170 -1.16 4.86 8.12
C ILE A 170 0.32 4.65 8.40
N SER A 171 0.98 3.74 7.65
CA SER A 171 2.41 3.44 7.79
C SER A 171 3.25 4.70 7.59
N HIS A 172 3.10 5.36 6.44
CA HIS A 172 3.87 6.56 6.09
C HIS A 172 3.63 7.72 7.05
N ARG A 173 2.38 7.94 7.51
CA ARG A 173 2.09 8.97 8.53
C ARG A 173 2.79 8.73 9.86
N ARG A 174 2.91 7.46 10.27
CA ARG A 174 3.53 7.10 11.54
C ARG A 174 5.04 7.12 11.44
N VAL A 175 5.62 6.61 10.35
CA VAL A 175 7.04 6.81 10.03
C VAL A 175 7.37 8.30 10.00
N ALA A 176 6.54 9.14 9.38
CA ALA A 176 6.72 10.59 9.39
C ALA A 176 6.74 11.19 10.81
N SER A 177 5.87 10.70 11.69
CA SER A 177 5.77 11.16 13.07
C SER A 177 6.98 10.72 13.91
N LEU A 178 7.41 9.46 13.74
CA LEU A 178 8.57 8.89 14.42
C LEU A 178 9.88 9.56 13.95
N ALA A 179 10.08 9.74 12.65
CA ALA A 179 11.23 10.44 12.09
C ALA A 179 11.37 11.84 12.69
N LYS A 180 10.26 12.58 12.82
CA LYS A 180 10.24 13.90 13.48
C LYS A 180 10.61 13.83 14.96
N GLN A 181 10.13 12.83 15.69
CA GLN A 181 10.46 12.62 17.10
C GLN A 181 11.94 12.28 17.30
N GLU A 182 12.52 11.54 16.36
CA GLU A 182 13.95 11.19 16.34
C GLU A 182 14.85 12.28 15.72
N GLY A 183 14.28 13.43 15.35
CA GLY A 183 15.02 14.62 14.92
C GLY A 183 15.15 14.80 13.40
N ASP A 184 14.77 13.81 12.59
CA ASP A 184 14.80 13.92 11.13
C ASP A 184 13.49 14.53 10.58
N THR A 185 13.45 15.86 10.61
CA THR A 185 12.33 16.62 10.06
C THR A 185 12.23 16.56 8.54
N LEU A 186 13.31 16.20 7.84
CA LEU A 186 13.32 16.07 6.38
C LEU A 186 12.60 14.78 5.97
N LEU A 187 13.00 13.65 6.54
CA LEU A 187 12.32 12.36 6.36
C LEU A 187 10.85 12.45 6.75
N SER A 188 10.54 13.16 7.85
CA SER A 188 9.16 13.43 8.25
C SER A 188 8.31 14.07 7.15
N LYS A 189 8.86 15.07 6.43
CA LYS A 189 8.16 15.72 5.33
C LYS A 189 8.01 14.78 4.13
N MET A 190 9.04 14.01 3.80
CA MET A 190 9.02 13.03 2.71
C MET A 190 7.90 12.00 2.90
N CYS A 191 7.86 11.33 4.05
CA CYS A 191 6.80 10.37 4.36
C CYS A 191 5.42 11.05 4.46
N GLY A 192 5.37 12.31 4.90
CA GLY A 192 4.12 13.08 4.96
C GLY A 192 3.50 13.36 3.59
N VAL A 193 4.31 13.66 2.57
CA VAL A 193 3.79 13.89 1.20
C VAL A 193 3.41 12.59 0.49
N ILE A 194 4.16 11.51 0.73
CA ILE A 194 3.80 10.17 0.25
C ILE A 194 2.44 9.77 0.85
N ALA A 195 2.27 9.87 2.16
CA ALA A 195 0.98 9.59 2.80
C ALA A 195 -0.18 10.44 2.25
N SER A 196 0.08 11.69 1.84
CA SER A 196 -0.95 12.52 1.22
C SER A 196 -1.38 12.01 -0.16
N ASP A 197 -0.54 11.28 -0.87
CA ASP A 197 -0.87 10.64 -2.13
C ASP A 197 -1.70 9.37 -1.87
N GLU A 198 -1.25 8.49 -0.96
CA GLU A 198 -2.00 7.31 -0.50
C GLU A 198 -3.44 7.66 -0.08
N ALA A 199 -3.63 8.78 0.64
CA ALA A 199 -4.95 9.22 1.07
C ALA A 199 -5.89 9.52 -0.10
N ARG A 200 -5.37 10.07 -1.20
CA ARG A 200 -6.15 10.37 -2.41
C ARG A 200 -6.45 9.10 -3.19
N HIS A 201 -5.50 8.19 -3.30
CA HIS A 201 -5.68 6.92 -3.97
C HIS A 201 -6.65 6.01 -3.21
N ALA A 202 -6.51 5.92 -1.89
CA ALA A 202 -7.47 5.26 -1.00
C ALA A 202 -8.89 5.81 -1.20
N LYS A 203 -9.03 7.14 -1.28
CA LYS A 203 -10.34 7.77 -1.57
C LYS A 203 -10.89 7.31 -2.92
N ALA A 204 -10.08 7.29 -3.96
CA ALA A 204 -10.51 6.88 -5.30
C ALA A 204 -10.99 5.42 -5.33
N TYR A 205 -10.19 4.49 -4.82
CA TYR A 205 -10.56 3.06 -4.83
C TYR A 205 -11.79 2.77 -3.96
N LYS A 206 -11.92 3.43 -2.80
CA LYS A 206 -13.14 3.35 -1.99
C LYS A 206 -14.36 3.85 -2.73
N ASP A 207 -14.24 4.97 -3.43
CA ASP A 207 -15.34 5.53 -4.23
C ASP A 207 -15.71 4.61 -5.38
N PHE A 208 -14.74 4.00 -6.07
CA PHE A 208 -15.02 3.01 -7.12
C PHE A 208 -15.78 1.81 -6.56
N MET A 209 -15.34 1.28 -5.41
CA MET A 209 -16.01 0.15 -4.76
C MET A 209 -17.42 0.53 -4.28
N MET A 210 -17.62 1.75 -3.78
CA MET A 210 -18.94 2.26 -3.43
C MET A 210 -19.88 2.27 -4.64
N ARG A 211 -19.40 2.71 -5.82
CA ARG A 211 -20.20 2.65 -7.06
C ARG A 211 -20.49 1.22 -7.51
N ILE A 212 -19.60 0.28 -7.27
CA ILE A 212 -19.86 -1.15 -7.53
C ILE A 212 -20.98 -1.66 -6.63
N PHE A 213 -20.95 -1.33 -5.34
CA PHE A 213 -22.01 -1.70 -4.40
C PHE A 213 -23.39 -1.10 -4.79
N GLU A 214 -23.44 0.06 -5.42
CA GLU A 214 -24.70 0.66 -5.90
C GLU A 214 -25.38 -0.18 -7.01
N VAL A 215 -24.60 -0.88 -7.85
CA VAL A 215 -25.12 -1.57 -9.04
C VAL A 215 -25.07 -3.10 -8.96
N ASP A 216 -24.18 -3.66 -8.14
CA ASP A 216 -24.00 -5.10 -7.97
C ASP A 216 -23.70 -5.48 -6.50
N PRO A 217 -24.60 -5.13 -5.56
CA PRO A 217 -24.34 -5.25 -4.12
C PRO A 217 -24.09 -6.69 -3.67
N ASN A 218 -24.73 -7.67 -4.32
CA ASN A 218 -24.63 -9.08 -3.96
C ASN A 218 -23.24 -9.65 -4.24
N GLU A 219 -22.77 -9.54 -5.49
CA GLU A 219 -21.46 -10.07 -5.88
C GLU A 219 -20.32 -9.27 -5.23
N ALA A 220 -20.51 -7.97 -5.03
CA ALA A 220 -19.59 -7.12 -4.29
C ALA A 220 -19.43 -7.57 -2.82
N MET A 221 -20.55 -7.88 -2.15
CA MET A 221 -20.52 -8.34 -0.76
C MET A 221 -19.84 -9.71 -0.63
N ILE A 222 -20.11 -10.62 -1.56
CA ILE A 222 -19.46 -11.95 -1.61
C ILE A 222 -17.95 -11.81 -1.84
N ALA A 223 -17.52 -10.91 -2.74
CA ALA A 223 -16.11 -10.62 -2.96
C ALA A 223 -15.45 -10.03 -1.70
N PHE A 224 -16.15 -9.17 -0.97
CA PHE A 224 -15.65 -8.61 0.29
C PHE A 224 -15.49 -9.67 1.37
N GLU A 225 -16.50 -10.52 1.57
CA GLU A 225 -16.40 -11.67 2.47
C GLU A 225 -15.18 -12.55 2.11
N ASP A 226 -15.00 -12.88 0.83
CA ASP A 226 -13.92 -13.75 0.38
C ASP A 226 -12.54 -13.17 0.67
N MET A 227 -12.32 -11.88 0.35
CA MET A 227 -11.08 -11.18 0.68
C MET A 227 -10.82 -11.16 2.19
N MET A 228 -11.87 -10.95 2.99
CA MET A 228 -11.76 -10.92 4.44
C MET A 228 -11.50 -12.31 5.05
N ARG A 229 -12.03 -13.38 4.45
CA ARG A 229 -11.75 -14.77 4.84
C ARG A 229 -10.30 -15.16 4.59
N ASN A 230 -9.77 -14.75 3.44
CA ASN A 230 -8.39 -15.05 3.02
C ASN A 230 -7.34 -14.11 3.67
N LYS A 231 -7.82 -13.04 4.33
CA LYS A 231 -7.04 -11.92 4.86
C LYS A 231 -6.40 -11.11 3.74
N ILE A 232 -6.28 -9.80 3.96
CA ILE A 232 -5.53 -8.92 3.07
C ILE A 232 -4.04 -9.19 3.28
N VAL A 233 -3.43 -9.86 2.31
CA VAL A 233 -2.01 -10.21 2.29
C VAL A 233 -1.19 -8.96 1.92
N MET A 234 -0.10 -8.69 2.63
CA MET A 234 0.77 -7.56 2.27
C MET A 234 1.48 -7.81 0.94
N PRO A 235 1.65 -6.79 0.09
CA PRO A 235 2.24 -6.96 -1.23
C PRO A 235 3.66 -7.52 -1.15
N ALA A 236 4.45 -7.06 -0.17
CA ALA A 236 5.81 -7.53 0.08
C ALA A 236 5.92 -8.85 0.89
N HIS A 237 4.88 -9.68 0.98
CA HIS A 237 4.94 -10.92 1.79
C HIS A 237 5.98 -11.95 1.32
N PHE A 238 6.52 -11.81 0.11
CA PHE A 238 7.64 -12.61 -0.41
C PHE A 238 9.02 -12.01 -0.13
N LEU A 239 9.10 -10.88 0.59
CA LEU A 239 10.34 -10.19 0.95
C LEU A 239 11.38 -11.14 1.56
N ARG A 240 12.59 -11.08 1.02
CA ARG A 240 13.73 -11.90 1.43
C ARG A 240 15.08 -11.23 1.22
N GLU A 241 16.03 -11.59 2.06
CA GLU A 241 17.44 -11.25 1.92
C GLU A 241 18.22 -12.32 1.16
N VAL A 242 19.46 -11.98 0.78
CA VAL A 242 20.37 -12.89 0.10
C VAL A 242 20.58 -14.16 0.93
N GLY A 243 20.34 -15.31 0.29
CA GLY A 243 20.50 -16.63 0.91
C GLY A 243 19.31 -17.10 1.74
N LEU A 244 18.27 -16.27 1.92
CA LEU A 244 17.03 -16.67 2.57
C LEU A 244 15.97 -17.13 1.57
N LYS A 245 15.03 -17.95 2.05
CA LYS A 245 13.90 -18.41 1.24
C LYS A 245 12.88 -17.28 1.10
N MET A 246 12.11 -17.34 0.01
CA MET A 246 10.99 -16.43 -0.27
C MET A 246 10.10 -16.24 0.97
N GLY A 247 9.85 -14.97 1.33
CA GLY A 247 9.01 -14.56 2.46
C GLY A 247 9.63 -14.70 3.86
N GLN A 248 10.85 -15.23 4.01
CA GLN A 248 11.45 -15.41 5.35
C GLN A 248 11.78 -14.10 6.06
N THR A 249 12.16 -13.06 5.30
CA THR A 249 12.48 -11.74 5.90
C THR A 249 11.22 -10.96 6.27
N PHE A 250 10.09 -11.22 5.58
CA PHE A 250 8.84 -10.49 5.81
C PHE A 250 8.38 -10.50 7.27
N GLY A 251 8.45 -11.66 7.95
CA GLY A 251 8.06 -11.77 9.37
C GLY A 251 8.87 -10.82 10.27
N HIS A 252 10.19 -10.76 10.07
CA HIS A 252 11.07 -9.88 10.84
C HIS A 252 10.80 -8.40 10.57
N PHE A 253 10.50 -8.04 9.32
CA PHE A 253 10.07 -6.69 8.96
C PHE A 253 8.76 -6.31 9.66
N THR A 254 7.74 -7.20 9.61
CA THR A 254 6.46 -6.95 10.29
C THR A 254 6.62 -6.83 11.81
N ASP A 255 7.56 -7.57 12.40
CA ASP A 255 7.86 -7.46 13.83
C ASP A 255 8.44 -6.09 14.18
N ALA A 256 9.31 -5.51 13.35
CA ALA A 256 9.84 -4.16 13.53
C ALA A 256 8.74 -3.10 13.42
N ALA A 257 7.87 -3.20 12.40
CA ALA A 257 6.72 -2.31 12.24
C ALA A 257 5.76 -2.39 13.43
N GLN A 258 5.50 -3.61 13.94
CA GLN A 258 4.64 -3.85 15.09
C GLN A 258 5.24 -3.28 16.39
N ARG A 259 6.55 -3.43 16.63
CA ARG A 259 7.23 -2.86 17.82
C ARG A 259 7.15 -1.34 17.87
N LEU A 260 7.32 -0.68 16.71
CA LEU A 260 7.21 0.77 16.61
C LEU A 260 5.76 1.27 16.58
N GLY A 261 4.79 0.36 16.43
CA GLY A 261 3.41 0.73 16.22
C GLY A 261 3.17 1.45 14.88
N VAL A 262 4.04 1.23 13.88
CA VAL A 262 3.88 1.80 12.53
C VAL A 262 2.67 1.20 11.85
N TYR A 263 2.59 -0.13 11.80
CA TYR A 263 1.41 -0.84 11.32
C TYR A 263 1.22 -2.10 12.16
N THR A 264 0.02 -2.27 12.71
CA THR A 264 -0.30 -3.32 13.68
C THR A 264 -1.55 -4.10 13.31
N ALA A 265 -1.77 -5.21 14.01
CA ALA A 265 -3.01 -5.97 13.89
C ALA A 265 -4.27 -5.16 14.27
N VAL A 266 -4.15 -4.14 15.12
CA VAL A 266 -5.27 -3.23 15.44
C VAL A 266 -5.60 -2.33 14.26
N ASP A 267 -4.58 -1.83 13.56
CA ASP A 267 -4.78 -1.00 12.36
C ASP A 267 -5.50 -1.74 11.26
N TYR A 268 -5.17 -3.02 11.05
CA TYR A 268 -5.90 -3.88 10.14
C TYR A 268 -7.41 -3.92 10.49
N VAL A 269 -7.75 -4.03 11.78
CA VAL A 269 -9.14 -4.04 12.23
C VAL A 269 -9.81 -2.69 12.02
N ASP A 270 -9.10 -1.59 12.30
CA ASP A 270 -9.63 -0.24 12.17
C ASP A 270 -9.87 0.14 10.70
N ILE A 271 -8.99 -0.28 9.78
CA ILE A 271 -9.21 -0.15 8.32
C ILE A 271 -10.48 -0.92 7.92
N MET A 272 -10.65 -2.15 8.41
CA MET A 272 -11.85 -2.94 8.10
C MET A 272 -13.13 -2.24 8.57
N LYS A 273 -13.14 -1.69 9.80
CA LYS A 273 -14.27 -0.92 10.32
C LYS A 273 -14.54 0.33 9.49
N GLN A 274 -13.48 1.03 9.09
CA GLN A 274 -13.59 2.22 8.24
C GLN A 274 -14.22 1.88 6.89
N LEU A 275 -13.80 0.79 6.24
CA LEU A 275 -14.37 0.36 4.96
C LEU A 275 -15.82 -0.10 5.10
N ILE A 276 -16.15 -0.80 6.20
CA ILE A 276 -17.52 -1.21 6.53
C ILE A 276 -18.45 0.00 6.68
N ASP A 277 -18.00 1.03 7.39
CA ASP A 277 -18.76 2.27 7.57
C ASP A 277 -18.86 3.06 6.26
N GLU A 278 -17.74 3.29 5.57
CA GLU A 278 -17.72 4.08 4.33
C GLU A 278 -18.64 3.48 3.25
N TRP A 279 -18.59 2.15 3.05
CA TRP A 279 -19.44 1.47 2.08
C TRP A 279 -20.86 1.19 2.59
N GLN A 280 -21.19 1.66 3.80
CA GLN A 280 -22.51 1.54 4.43
C GLN A 280 -23.03 0.09 4.45
N ILE A 281 -22.13 -0.87 4.71
CA ILE A 281 -22.38 -2.31 4.60
C ILE A 281 -23.57 -2.74 5.45
N GLU A 282 -23.72 -2.22 6.67
CA GLU A 282 -24.83 -2.52 7.57
C GLU A 282 -26.20 -2.14 6.98
N LYS A 283 -26.26 -1.01 6.27
CA LYS A 283 -27.51 -0.43 5.77
C LYS A 283 -27.90 -0.97 4.40
N MET A 284 -27.06 -1.82 3.80
CA MET A 284 -27.29 -2.36 2.47
C MET A 284 -28.51 -3.29 2.45
N ARG A 285 -29.42 -3.02 1.52
CA ARG A 285 -30.70 -3.72 1.35
C ARG A 285 -30.71 -4.52 0.04
N ASP A 286 -31.76 -5.32 -0.13
CA ASP A 286 -32.01 -6.09 -1.35
C ASP A 286 -30.88 -7.08 -1.70
N LEU A 287 -30.19 -7.56 -0.67
CA LEU A 287 -29.26 -8.67 -0.78
C LEU A 287 -30.04 -10.00 -0.85
N ASN A 288 -29.55 -10.90 -1.68
CA ASN A 288 -29.97 -12.29 -1.72
C ASN A 288 -29.38 -13.05 -0.51
N GLU A 289 -29.76 -14.32 -0.37
CA GLU A 289 -29.30 -15.15 0.77
C GLU A 289 -27.77 -15.22 0.92
N ALA A 290 -27.03 -15.27 -0.19
CA ALA A 290 -25.57 -15.30 -0.15
C ALA A 290 -24.99 -13.94 0.26
N GLY A 291 -25.53 -12.84 -0.28
CA GLY A 291 -25.15 -11.48 0.11
C GLY A 291 -25.42 -11.17 1.58
N GLU A 292 -26.58 -11.60 2.10
CA GLU A 292 -26.93 -11.45 3.52
C GLU A 292 -25.94 -12.19 4.44
N LYS A 293 -25.59 -13.45 4.11
CA LYS A 293 -24.58 -14.22 4.86
C LYS A 293 -23.18 -13.57 4.80
N ALA A 294 -22.82 -13.04 3.63
CA ALA A 294 -21.56 -12.35 3.43
C ALA A 294 -21.48 -11.07 4.28
N ARG A 295 -22.56 -10.27 4.28
CA ARG A 295 -22.70 -9.06 5.14
C ARG A 295 -22.54 -9.42 6.61
N ASP A 296 -23.27 -10.42 7.08
CA ASP A 296 -23.21 -10.86 8.48
C ASP A 296 -21.80 -11.33 8.87
N TYR A 297 -21.09 -12.03 7.98
CA TYR A 297 -19.70 -12.41 8.22
C TYR A 297 -18.79 -11.19 8.36
N VAL A 298 -18.85 -10.27 7.39
CA VAL A 298 -18.01 -9.06 7.35
C VAL A 298 -18.26 -8.18 8.57
N MET A 299 -19.53 -7.94 8.95
CA MET A 299 -19.90 -7.12 10.09
C MET A 299 -19.38 -7.67 11.43
N ASN A 300 -19.32 -9.00 11.58
CA ASN A 300 -18.87 -9.65 12.82
C ASN A 300 -17.35 -9.84 12.90
N LEU A 301 -16.63 -9.71 11.78
CA LEU A 301 -15.22 -10.02 11.71
C LEU A 301 -14.31 -9.05 12.49
N PRO A 302 -14.53 -7.71 12.47
CA PRO A 302 -13.69 -6.78 13.23
C PRO A 302 -13.59 -7.13 14.71
N ASP A 303 -14.71 -7.40 15.38
CA ASP A 303 -14.75 -7.76 16.80
C ASP A 303 -14.04 -9.08 17.08
N ARG A 304 -14.11 -10.03 16.13
CA ARG A 304 -13.39 -11.30 16.24
C ARG A 304 -11.88 -11.08 16.15
N LEU A 305 -11.43 -10.28 15.19
CA LEU A 305 -10.02 -10.00 14.97
C LEU A 305 -9.42 -9.13 16.08
N LEU A 306 -10.18 -8.17 16.62
CA LEU A 306 -9.74 -7.33 17.74
C LEU A 306 -9.39 -8.17 18.97
N ARG A 307 -10.26 -9.13 19.33
CA ARG A 307 -9.99 -10.09 20.42
C ARG A 307 -8.74 -10.95 20.20
N VAL A 308 -8.36 -11.18 18.94
CA VAL A 308 -7.13 -11.90 18.60
C VAL A 308 -5.92 -10.97 18.72
N ALA A 309 -6.03 -9.76 18.17
CA ALA A 309 -4.99 -8.73 18.22
C ALA A 309 -4.60 -8.37 19.67
N GLU A 310 -5.57 -8.21 20.56
CA GLU A 310 -5.34 -7.91 22.00
C GLU A 310 -4.57 -9.00 22.75
N ARG A 311 -4.53 -10.23 22.20
CA ARG A 311 -3.80 -11.37 22.78
C ARG A 311 -2.42 -11.56 22.17
N MET A 312 -2.09 -10.82 21.12
CA MET A 312 -0.76 -10.90 20.49
C MET A 312 0.28 -10.31 21.43
N LYS A 313 1.38 -11.03 21.60
CA LYS A 313 2.54 -10.52 22.34
C LYS A 313 3.37 -9.66 21.40
N ASN A 314 3.90 -8.56 21.91
CA ASN A 314 4.87 -7.77 21.16
C ASN A 314 6.11 -8.65 20.87
N PRO A 315 6.59 -8.66 19.62
CA PRO A 315 7.76 -9.44 19.25
C PRO A 315 9.03 -8.86 19.87
N THR A 316 9.99 -9.71 20.17
CA THR A 316 11.32 -9.33 20.66
C THR A 316 12.21 -8.91 19.50
N LEU A 317 13.15 -7.98 19.74
CA LEU A 317 14.15 -7.60 18.76
C LEU A 317 15.24 -8.68 18.70
N GLU A 318 15.12 -9.62 17.76
CA GLU A 318 16.08 -10.73 17.63
C GLU A 318 16.80 -10.77 16.28
N TYR A 319 16.26 -10.12 15.25
CA TYR A 319 16.77 -10.24 13.89
C TYR A 319 17.71 -9.09 13.50
N LYS A 320 18.83 -9.44 12.88
CA LYS A 320 19.77 -8.48 12.29
C LYS A 320 19.66 -8.53 10.76
N PHE A 321 19.05 -7.50 10.19
CA PHE A 321 18.98 -7.30 8.75
C PHE A 321 20.37 -7.01 8.16
N THR A 322 20.67 -7.69 7.05
CA THR A 322 21.80 -7.43 6.15
C THR A 322 21.69 -6.06 5.46
N TRP A 323 20.50 -5.46 5.43
CA TRP A 323 20.28 -4.14 4.84
C TRP A 323 20.85 -3.00 5.67
N ILE A 324 20.95 -3.13 6.99
CA ILE A 324 21.34 -2.02 7.85
C ILE A 324 22.85 -2.04 8.06
N ALA A 325 23.53 -0.96 7.69
CA ALA A 325 24.97 -0.84 7.82
C ALA A 325 25.37 -0.63 9.29
N GLY A 326 26.31 -1.45 9.78
CA GLY A 326 26.83 -1.42 11.16
C GLY A 326 26.77 -2.78 11.83
#